data_AF-A0A6I3KRA6-F1
#
_entry.id   AF-A0A6I3KRA6-F1
#
_cell.length_a   1.000
_cell.length_b   1.000
_cell.length_c   1.000
_cell.angle_alpha   90.00
_cell.angle_beta   90.00
_cell.angle_gamma   90.00
#
_symmetry.space_group_name_H-M   'P 1'
#
loop_
_entity.id
_entity.type
_entity.pdbx_description
1 polymer ?
#
loop_
_entity_poly.entity_id
_entity_poly.type
_entity_poly.pdbx_seq_one_letter_code
_entity_poly.pdbx_strand_id
1 'polypeptide(L)'
;MCHAFVDYGVAHPGHYRVLFGTAGTPGWEPTTGQLPGLPTIRLLAATATAAGALDPDATAQCLWAGMHGLITLRQDRPSFPWLPLDRLVDTLVQAHLAAGR
;
A
#
# COMPACT_ATOMS: atom_id res chain seq x y z
N MET A 1 1.26 6.41 8.64
CA MET A 1 2.01 5.50 7.74
C MET A 1 1.38 5.45 6.34
N CYS A 2 0.08 5.14 6.21
CA CYS A 2 -0.57 5.03 4.91
C CYS A 2 -0.52 6.33 4.08
N HIS A 3 -0.83 7.49 4.69
CA HIS A 3 -0.68 8.80 4.03
C HIS A 3 0.73 9.00 3.49
N ALA A 4 1.76 8.85 4.34
CA ALA A 4 3.15 9.01 3.93
C ALA A 4 3.57 8.08 2.78
N PHE A 5 3.09 6.83 2.77
CA PHE A 5 3.35 5.88 1.68
C PHE A 5 2.75 6.37 0.35
N VAL A 6 1.49 6.80 0.39
CA VAL A 6 0.74 7.25 -0.78
C VAL A 6 1.24 8.59 -1.30
N ASP A 7 1.50 9.55 -0.40
CA ASP A 7 2.06 10.86 -0.73
C ASP A 7 3.42 10.72 -1.43
N TYR A 8 4.30 9.85 -0.91
CA TYR A 8 5.58 9.59 -1.55
C TYR A 8 5.41 9.04 -2.97
N GLY A 9 4.54 8.06 -3.17
CA GLY A 9 4.31 7.45 -4.48
C GLY A 9 3.73 8.43 -5.51
N VAL A 10 2.80 9.29 -5.08
CA VAL A 10 2.20 10.32 -5.94
C VAL A 10 3.18 11.45 -6.26
N ALA A 11 4.01 11.86 -5.28
CA ALA A 11 5.01 12.91 -5.47
C ALA A 11 6.22 12.46 -6.30
N HIS A 12 6.52 11.15 -6.35
CA HIS A 12 7.70 10.60 -7.03
C HIS A 12 7.32 9.49 -8.05
N PRO A 13 6.52 9.80 -9.09
CA PRO A 13 5.99 8.79 -10.00
C PRO A 13 7.07 8.03 -10.78
N GLY A 14 8.21 8.68 -11.07
CA GLY A 14 9.36 8.03 -11.71
C GLY A 14 10.00 6.96 -10.83
N HIS A 15 10.28 7.27 -9.56
CA HIS A 15 10.83 6.31 -8.59
C HIS A 15 9.86 5.15 -8.39
N TYR A 16 8.57 5.48 -8.26
CA TYR A 16 7.52 4.50 -8.05
C TYR A 16 7.40 3.52 -9.22
N ARG A 17 7.48 4.00 -10.47
CA ARG A 17 7.46 3.16 -11.66
C ARG A 17 8.67 2.22 -11.73
N VAL A 18 9.87 2.69 -11.35
CA VAL A 18 11.07 1.83 -11.32
C VAL A 18 10.93 0.71 -10.30
N LEU A 19 10.38 1.01 -9.11
CA LEU A 19 10.26 0.04 -8.03
C LEU A 19 9.12 -0.97 -8.22
N PHE A 20 8.00 -0.54 -8.82
CA PHE A 20 6.74 -1.31 -8.81
C PHE A 20 6.12 -1.52 -10.20
N GLY A 21 6.64 -0.88 -11.25
CA GLY A 21 6.10 -0.97 -12.61
C GLY A 21 6.59 -2.18 -13.42
N THR A 22 7.61 -2.89 -12.94
CA THR A 22 8.11 -4.10 -13.59
C THR A 22 7.43 -5.33 -13.01
N ALA A 23 6.93 -6.21 -13.88
CA ALA A 23 6.46 -7.52 -13.46
C ALA A 23 7.58 -8.27 -12.73
N GLY A 24 7.23 -8.97 -11.65
CA GLY A 24 8.16 -9.83 -10.94
C GLY A 24 8.72 -10.92 -11.86
N THR A 25 9.88 -11.46 -11.50
CA THR A 25 10.51 -12.57 -12.23
C THR A 25 9.85 -13.89 -11.83
N PRO A 26 9.23 -14.66 -12.75
CA PRO A 26 8.66 -15.96 -12.42
C PRO A 26 9.72 -16.93 -11.86
N GLY A 27 9.37 -17.69 -10.82
CA GLY A 27 10.31 -18.61 -10.16
C GLY A 27 11.43 -17.94 -9.36
N TRP A 28 11.34 -16.62 -9.14
CA TRP A 28 12.24 -15.93 -8.24
C TRP A 28 11.85 -16.20 -6.79
N GLU A 29 12.72 -16.89 -6.07
CA GLU A 29 12.58 -17.22 -4.65
C GLU A 29 13.59 -16.39 -3.82
N PRO A 30 13.29 -15.11 -3.54
CA PRO A 30 14.21 -14.25 -2.80
C PRO A 30 14.32 -14.67 -1.34
N THR A 31 15.53 -14.60 -0.81
CA THR A 31 15.75 -14.60 0.65
C THR A 31 15.15 -13.33 1.27
N THR A 32 14.87 -13.36 2.58
CA THR A 32 14.41 -12.20 3.35
C THR A 32 15.28 -10.95 3.13
N GLY A 33 16.61 -11.12 3.01
CA GLY A 33 17.54 -10.02 2.77
C GLY A 33 17.46 -9.40 1.38
N GLN A 34 16.84 -10.09 0.41
CA GLN A 34 16.63 -9.62 -0.96
C GLN A 34 15.28 -8.92 -1.15
N LEU A 35 14.48 -8.81 -0.10
CA LEU A 35 13.17 -8.16 -0.10
C LEU A 35 13.23 -6.82 0.66
N PRO A 36 13.69 -5.71 0.01
CA PRO A 36 13.84 -4.43 0.70
C PRO A 36 12.51 -3.85 1.22
N GLY A 37 11.36 -4.27 0.65
CA GLY A 37 10.04 -3.88 1.13
C GLY A 37 9.51 -4.68 2.34
N LEU A 38 10.17 -5.77 2.72
CA LEU A 38 9.70 -6.65 3.78
C LEU A 38 9.63 -6.00 5.17
N PRO A 39 10.57 -5.13 5.58
CA PRO A 39 10.43 -4.38 6.83
C PRO A 39 9.18 -3.49 6.83
N THR A 40 8.84 -2.87 5.70
CA THR A 40 7.67 -1.99 5.56
C THR A 40 6.36 -2.77 5.73
N ILE A 41 6.23 -3.95 5.12
CA ILE A 41 5.00 -4.76 5.28
C ILE A 41 4.88 -5.30 6.71
N ARG A 42 5.98 -5.68 7.36
CA ARG A 42 5.99 -6.07 8.78
C ARG A 42 5.55 -4.93 9.69
N LEU A 43 5.98 -3.70 9.40
CA LEU A 43 5.55 -2.52 10.14
C LEU A 43 4.05 -2.22 9.94
N LEU A 44 3.51 -2.43 8.72
CA LEU A 44 2.07 -2.34 8.46
C LEU A 44 1.29 -3.36 9.29
N ALA A 45 1.72 -4.62 9.32
CA ALA A 45 1.09 -5.67 10.12
C ALA A 45 1.14 -5.35 11.62
N ALA A 46 2.29 -4.91 12.14
CA ALA A 46 2.41 -4.46 13.53
C ALA A 46 1.46 -3.29 13.86
N THR A 47 1.29 -2.35 12.93
CA THR A 47 0.34 -1.23 13.08
C THR A 47 -1.11 -1.73 13.09
N ALA A 48 -1.45 -2.68 12.23
CA ALA A 48 -2.77 -3.30 12.20
C ALA A 48 -3.08 -4.06 13.50
N THR A 49 -2.10 -4.79 14.04
CA THR A 49 -2.21 -5.44 15.36
C THR A 49 -2.47 -4.42 16.46
N ALA A 50 -1.68 -3.33 16.51
CA ALA A 50 -1.86 -2.27 17.49
C ALA A 50 -3.23 -1.55 17.37
N ALA A 51 -3.83 -1.56 16.18
CA ALA A 51 -5.16 -1.02 15.90
C ALA A 51 -6.30 -2.01 16.19
N GLY A 52 -6.00 -3.25 16.59
CA GLY A 52 -7.01 -4.27 16.93
C GLY A 52 -7.61 -5.00 15.73
N ALA A 53 -6.90 -5.11 14.60
CA ALA A 53 -7.36 -5.91 13.47
C ALA A 53 -7.48 -7.40 13.84
N LEU A 54 -8.55 -8.07 13.40
CA LEU A 54 -8.77 -9.51 13.62
C LEU A 54 -7.73 -10.37 12.86
N ASP A 55 -7.37 -9.93 11.66
CA ASP A 55 -6.32 -10.53 10.84
C ASP A 55 -5.34 -9.42 10.41
N PRO A 56 -4.32 -9.13 11.22
CA PRO A 56 -3.35 -8.06 10.94
C PRO A 56 -2.56 -8.27 9.65
N ASP A 57 -2.23 -9.52 9.31
CA ASP A 57 -1.43 -9.84 8.12
C ASP A 57 -2.25 -9.63 6.84
N ALA A 58 -3.49 -10.13 6.80
CA ALA A 58 -4.39 -9.87 5.68
C ALA A 58 -4.73 -8.38 5.58
N THR A 59 -4.98 -7.72 6.72
CA THR A 59 -5.23 -6.27 6.77
C THR A 59 -4.06 -5.48 6.19
N ALA A 60 -2.83 -5.80 6.58
CA ALA A 60 -1.64 -5.14 6.06
C ALA A 60 -1.46 -5.34 4.56
N GLN A 61 -1.69 -6.55 4.05
CA GLN A 61 -1.60 -6.84 2.61
C GLN A 61 -2.70 -6.14 1.82
N CYS A 62 -3.94 -6.11 2.30
CA CYS A 62 -5.03 -5.37 1.66
C CYS A 62 -4.76 -3.86 1.63
N LEU A 63 -4.30 -3.28 2.75
CA LEU A 63 -3.90 -1.87 2.81
C LEU A 63 -2.77 -1.59 1.83
N TRP A 64 -1.74 -2.43 1.79
CA TRP A 64 -0.62 -2.31 0.86
C TRP A 64 -1.09 -2.35 -0.60
N ALA A 65 -1.91 -3.32 -0.97
CA ALA A 65 -2.49 -3.42 -2.31
C ALA A 65 -3.37 -2.21 -2.68
N GLY A 66 -4.24 -1.79 -1.76
CA GLY A 66 -5.12 -0.63 -1.95
C GLY A 66 -4.35 0.67 -2.15
N MET A 67 -3.29 0.90 -1.37
CA MET A 67 -2.39 2.04 -1.53
C MET A 67 -1.67 2.01 -2.89
N HIS A 68 -1.18 0.83 -3.32
CA HIS A 68 -0.60 0.70 -4.66
C HIS A 68 -1.59 1.03 -5.76
N GLY A 69 -2.83 0.59 -5.63
CA GLY A 69 -3.92 0.93 -6.53
C GLY A 69 -4.17 2.43 -6.61
N LEU A 70 -4.27 3.12 -5.45
CA LEU A 70 -4.46 4.57 -5.39
C LEU A 70 -3.32 5.34 -6.07
N ILE A 71 -2.07 4.93 -5.87
CA ILE A 71 -0.92 5.59 -6.49
C ILE A 71 -0.94 5.34 -8.00
N THR A 72 -1.00 4.07 -8.42
CA THR A 72 -0.88 3.67 -9.83
C THR A 72 -2.02 4.24 -10.68
N LEU A 73 -3.27 4.03 -10.25
CA LEU A 73 -4.43 4.45 -11.04
C LEU A 73 -4.55 5.97 -11.14
N ARG A 74 -4.09 6.73 -10.13
CA ARG A 74 -4.13 8.18 -10.18
C ARG A 74 -3.13 8.76 -11.18
N GLN A 75 -1.99 8.08 -11.39
CA GLN A 75 -1.05 8.41 -12.47
C GLN A 75 -1.60 8.00 -13.84
N ASP A 76 -2.19 6.81 -13.93
CA ASP A 76 -2.63 6.23 -15.22
C ASP A 76 -3.98 6.77 -15.71
N ARG A 77 -4.81 7.30 -14.80
CA ARG A 77 -6.16 7.82 -15.06
C ARG A 77 -6.32 9.26 -14.57
N PRO A 78 -5.58 10.24 -15.15
CA PRO A 78 -5.60 11.63 -14.70
C PRO A 78 -6.96 12.31 -14.87
N SER A 79 -7.77 11.87 -15.85
CA SER A 79 -9.11 12.41 -16.12
C SER A 79 -10.23 11.77 -15.28
N PHE A 80 -9.93 10.72 -14.51
CA PHE A 80 -10.93 10.17 -13.60
C PHE A 80 -11.20 11.17 -12.46
N PRO A 81 -12.46 11.38 -12.04
CA PRO A 81 -12.80 12.37 -11.04
C PRO A 81 -12.44 11.89 -9.62
N TRP A 82 -11.14 11.74 -9.36
CA TRP A 82 -10.62 11.31 -8.06
C TRP A 82 -11.04 12.29 -6.96
N LEU A 83 -11.56 11.76 -5.87
CA LEU A 83 -11.72 12.51 -4.64
C LEU A 83 -10.34 12.93 -4.08
N PRO A 84 -10.31 13.87 -3.11
CA PRO A 84 -9.09 14.20 -2.38
C PRO A 84 -8.36 12.94 -1.88
N LEU A 85 -7.04 12.92 -2.04
CA LEU A 85 -6.21 11.74 -1.81
C LEU A 85 -6.26 11.28 -0.35
N ASP A 86 -6.13 12.25 0.55
CA ASP A 86 -6.30 12.10 1.99
C ASP A 86 -7.63 11.41 2.35
N ARG A 87 -8.75 11.88 1.77
CA ARG A 87 -10.07 11.26 1.99
C ARG A 87 -10.11 9.80 1.55
N LEU A 88 -9.50 9.47 0.41
CA LEU A 88 -9.47 8.10 -0.11
C LEU A 88 -8.59 7.19 0.75
N VAL A 89 -7.44 7.69 1.22
CA VAL A 89 -6.55 6.96 2.13
C VAL A 89 -7.25 6.69 3.47
N ASP A 90 -7.91 7.70 4.05
CA ASP A 90 -8.67 7.52 5.29
C ASP A 90 -9.80 6.51 5.10
N THR A 91 -10.55 6.60 3.99
CA THR A 91 -11.63 5.65 3.69
C THR A 91 -11.11 4.21 3.57
N LEU A 92 -9.98 4.02 2.88
CA LEU A 92 -9.32 2.71 2.75
C LEU A 92 -8.91 2.16 4.12
N VAL A 93 -8.29 2.98 4.97
CA VAL A 93 -7.86 2.57 6.31
C VAL A 93 -9.06 2.21 7.18
N GLN A 94 -10.09 3.05 7.21
CA GLN A 94 -11.29 2.81 8.02
C GLN A 94 -12.01 1.53 7.59
N ALA A 95 -12.13 1.26 6.29
CA ALA A 95 -12.79 0.05 5.80
C ALA A 95 -12.12 -1.24 6.31
N HIS A 96 -10.79 -1.27 6.36
CA HIS A 96 -10.04 -2.44 6.82
C HIS A 96 -9.91 -2.55 8.35
N LEU A 97 -9.95 -1.43 9.08
CA LEU A 97 -9.95 -1.45 10.54
C LEU A 97 -11.34 -1.64 11.15
N ALA A 98 -12.40 -1.23 10.46
CA ALA A 98 -13.79 -1.44 10.90
C ALA A 98 -14.26 -2.88 10.73
N ALA A 99 -13.76 -3.60 9.71
CA ALA A 99 -14.04 -5.02 9.50
C ALA A 99 -13.54 -5.93 10.64
N GLY A 100 -12.75 -5.40 11.58
CA GLY A 100 -12.25 -6.09 12.76
C GLY A 100 -13.07 -5.90 14.05
N ARG A 101 -14.18 -5.16 14.02
CA ARG A 101 -15.09 -4.95 15.16
C ARG A 101 -16.43 -5.63 14.94
#